data_AF-A0A1W6MQS6-F1
#
_entry.id   AF-A0A1W6MQS6-F1
#
_cell.length_a   1.000
_cell.length_b   1.000
_cell.length_c   1.000
_cell.angle_alpha   90.00
_cell.angle_beta   90.00
_cell.angle_gamma   90.00
#
_symmetry.space_group_name_H-M   'P 1'
#
loop_
_entity.id
_entity.type
_entity.pdbx_description
1 polymer ?
#
loop_
_entity_poly.entity_id
_entity_poly.type
_entity_poly.pdbx_seq_one_letter_code
_entity_poly.pdbx_strand_id
1 'polypeptide(L)'
;MEDRKKDPRNGDAPHRRGLLRGVAAGAASGLGLPAGLAQAKPPAERGSPAYGPVVYIEDFAPDFHGPDYDWSSAIYRAMESFPGNDKHLPGGTIIFANKHNLEAYKVKSTIVVRRQIHFLGVGLKAVLQFPPHIDGFHFINADKGLDAVYSSLTNLSILGMGSVLSPNGPGTGIKASVKITIDNCEIAQWYEYCVHFFTDSQGQGPDGWRISNSGIGSCAGTGFYVTGHNSNVGTMLNCFVTRCASGRAIHDDSFLGNTYVAVMCSYGGIYASGDATNHGNTCTFVGCYVEGGNPCYIAEPSVVIGGELSAIGNQDIPLGSALFFDGTNITNGLRYFASDSPGAFFDGKHTVENPPKKRRTASITFGGPPGSRDAHSLMGFREEGDNTGWGFRWVRLGQFGWNYAGASIGYYGLNFYTKNAQPANGFSRDLSNQGVGGVGFEVGFFLGSRQLKLTSDDGAPRRGAHVAGDICFNQNFRPGGVSHWRCVASGTPGDWEPVFEVSGKAYTVATLPKPGLHLQGARAQVTDAKAPSFLAPLVGGGSAVSPAFCNGAEWVAG
;
A
#
# COMPACT_ATOMS: atom_id res chain seq x y z
N MET A 1 1.10 -2.89 -88.04
CA MET A 1 2.21 -3.45 -87.24
C MET A 1 2.55 -2.40 -86.20
N GLU A 2 2.21 -2.49 -84.93
CA GLU A 2 1.56 -3.50 -84.10
C GLU A 2 0.61 -2.79 -83.13
N ASP A 3 -0.53 -3.42 -82.91
CA ASP A 3 -1.58 -3.11 -81.93
C ASP A 3 -1.16 -3.46 -80.50
N ARG A 4 -1.69 -2.73 -79.49
CA ARG A 4 -2.29 -3.34 -78.29
C ARG A 4 -3.14 -2.38 -77.45
N LYS A 5 -4.45 -2.51 -77.65
CA LYS A 5 -5.59 -2.54 -76.70
C LYS A 5 -5.34 -2.11 -75.24
N LYS A 6 -6.14 -1.15 -74.77
CA LYS A 6 -6.61 -1.06 -73.37
C LYS A 6 -8.16 -0.97 -73.35
N ASP A 7 -8.74 -1.87 -72.57
CA ASP A 7 -10.17 -2.06 -72.25
C ASP A 7 -10.58 -1.06 -71.14
N PRO A 8 -11.72 -0.34 -71.26
CA PRO A 8 -12.27 0.47 -70.19
C PRO A 8 -13.53 -0.21 -69.60
N ARG A 9 -13.38 -0.89 -68.46
CA ARG A 9 -14.53 -1.36 -67.66
C ARG A 9 -14.26 -1.22 -66.17
N ASN A 10 -15.19 -0.50 -65.53
CA ASN A 10 -15.53 -0.34 -64.10
C ASN A 10 -15.60 1.17 -63.82
N GLY A 11 -16.76 1.79 -63.64
CA GLY A 11 -18.01 1.29 -63.07
C GLY A 11 -18.40 2.29 -61.99
N ASP A 12 -19.19 3.28 -62.39
CA ASP A 12 -19.74 4.31 -61.49
C ASP A 12 -20.61 3.68 -60.40
N ALA A 13 -20.38 4.10 -59.15
CA ALA A 13 -21.35 3.98 -58.07
C ALA A 13 -21.41 5.31 -57.28
N PRO A 14 -22.60 5.78 -56.89
CA PRO A 14 -22.86 7.18 -56.63
C PRO A 14 -22.47 7.66 -55.23
N HIS A 15 -22.00 8.90 -55.16
CA HIS A 15 -21.81 9.68 -53.94
C HIS A 15 -23.09 9.75 -53.10
N ARG A 16 -23.13 9.02 -51.97
CA ARG A 16 -24.04 9.32 -50.87
C ARG A 16 -23.49 10.48 -50.06
N ARG A 17 -24.09 11.67 -50.23
CA ARG A 17 -24.02 12.76 -49.25
C ARG A 17 -24.84 12.36 -48.02
N GLY A 18 -24.16 11.93 -46.96
CA GLY A 18 -24.73 11.80 -45.62
C GLY A 18 -24.44 13.05 -44.80
N LEU A 19 -25.50 13.71 -44.32
CA LEU A 19 -25.47 14.79 -43.35
C LEU A 19 -24.63 14.42 -42.11
N LEU A 20 -23.56 15.16 -41.85
CA LEU A 20 -22.97 15.26 -40.51
C LEU A 20 -23.75 16.33 -39.73
N ARG A 21 -24.74 15.89 -38.95
CA ARG A 21 -25.32 16.69 -37.86
C ARG A 21 -24.50 16.46 -36.59
N GLY A 22 -24.28 17.55 -35.85
CA GLY A 22 -23.32 17.67 -34.77
C GLY A 22 -23.49 16.67 -33.62
N VAL A 23 -22.34 16.22 -33.11
CA VAL A 23 -22.22 15.58 -31.81
C VAL A 23 -21.94 16.70 -30.81
N ALA A 24 -23.01 17.21 -30.21
CA ALA A 24 -22.93 18.08 -29.05
C ALA A 24 -22.53 17.26 -27.82
N ALA A 25 -21.73 17.88 -26.95
CA ALA A 25 -21.35 17.38 -25.64
C ALA A 25 -22.60 16.96 -24.85
N GLY A 26 -22.71 15.67 -24.57
CA GLY A 26 -23.82 15.09 -23.81
C GLY A 26 -23.34 13.90 -23.01
N ALA A 27 -22.70 14.16 -21.87
CA ALA A 27 -22.53 13.19 -20.77
C ALA A 27 -22.03 13.90 -19.50
N ALA A 28 -22.86 14.76 -18.90
CA ALA A 28 -22.70 15.22 -17.52
C ALA A 28 -24.08 15.57 -16.94
N SER A 29 -24.94 14.57 -16.77
CA SER A 29 -26.19 14.74 -16.02
C SER A 29 -26.59 13.41 -15.39
N GLY A 30 -26.64 13.36 -14.05
CA GLY A 30 -27.37 12.30 -13.35
C GLY A 30 -26.63 11.55 -12.26
N LEU A 31 -26.12 12.24 -11.23
CA LEU A 31 -26.09 11.68 -9.87
C LEU A 31 -26.44 12.81 -8.90
N GLY A 32 -27.70 12.82 -8.44
CA GLY A 32 -28.14 13.72 -7.38
C GLY A 32 -27.49 13.31 -6.07
N LEU A 33 -26.61 14.16 -5.54
CA LEU A 33 -26.10 14.04 -4.18
C LEU A 33 -27.20 14.47 -3.19
N PRO A 34 -27.45 13.73 -2.10
CA PRO A 34 -28.42 14.14 -1.10
C PRO A 34 -27.94 15.40 -0.37
N ALA A 35 -28.79 16.43 -0.36
CA ALA A 35 -28.61 17.64 0.44
C ALA A 35 -28.76 17.27 1.93
N GLY A 36 -27.64 17.03 2.61
CA GLY A 36 -27.70 16.68 4.05
C GLY A 36 -26.41 16.34 4.78
N LEU A 37 -25.22 16.52 4.19
CA LEU A 37 -23.95 16.34 4.91
C LEU A 37 -23.37 17.71 5.25
N ALA A 38 -23.65 18.17 6.47
CA ALA A 38 -22.87 19.23 7.10
C ALA A 38 -21.38 18.85 7.04
N GLN A 39 -20.57 19.71 6.44
CA GLN A 39 -19.12 19.55 6.35
C GLN A 39 -18.56 19.38 7.76
N ALA A 40 -18.18 18.15 8.11
CA ALA A 40 -17.33 17.90 9.26
C ALA A 40 -16.03 18.69 9.03
N LYS A 41 -15.73 19.62 9.94
CA LYS A 41 -14.49 20.38 9.93
C LYS A 41 -13.33 19.38 9.91
N PRO A 42 -12.46 19.38 8.89
CA PRO A 42 -11.37 18.42 8.82
C PRO A 42 -10.47 18.59 10.05
N PRO A 43 -9.91 17.50 10.60
CA PRO A 43 -8.98 17.59 11.72
C PRO A 43 -7.84 18.52 11.33
N ALA A 44 -7.45 19.41 12.25
CA ALA A 44 -6.36 20.35 12.03
C ALA A 44 -5.08 19.59 11.69
N GLU A 45 -4.75 19.51 10.39
CA GLU A 45 -3.49 18.94 9.94
C GLU A 45 -2.35 19.79 10.48
N ARG A 46 -1.31 19.11 10.96
CA ARG A 46 -0.06 19.72 11.43
C ARG A 46 0.51 20.62 10.33
N GLY A 47 0.42 21.93 10.53
CA GLY A 47 1.12 22.95 9.75
C GLY A 47 0.89 22.86 8.24
N SER A 48 -0.22 23.41 7.74
CA SER A 48 -0.30 23.73 6.31
C SER A 48 0.96 24.51 5.93
N PRO A 49 1.70 24.09 4.89
CA PRO A 49 2.84 24.85 4.41
C PRO A 49 2.38 26.29 4.19
N ALA A 50 3.14 27.26 4.71
CA ALA A 50 2.80 28.67 4.54
C ALA A 50 2.73 28.94 3.03
N TYR A 51 1.50 28.98 2.48
CA TYR A 51 1.27 29.37 1.11
C TYR A 51 1.89 30.76 0.95
N GLY A 52 2.80 30.91 0.00
CA GLY A 52 3.42 32.19 -0.28
C GLY A 52 2.41 33.21 -0.83
N PRO A 53 2.88 34.30 -1.43
CA PRO A 53 2.00 35.33 -1.99
C PRO A 53 0.91 34.75 -2.90
N VAL A 54 -0.30 35.30 -2.80
CA VAL A 54 -1.47 34.90 -3.59
C VAL A 54 -1.75 36.00 -4.60
N VAL A 55 -1.97 35.62 -5.86
CA VAL A 55 -2.36 36.56 -6.92
C VAL A 55 -3.50 35.98 -7.76
N TYR A 56 -4.34 36.85 -8.31
CA TYR A 56 -5.40 36.46 -9.24
C TYR A 56 -4.90 36.58 -10.67
N ILE A 57 -5.18 35.58 -11.50
CA ILE A 57 -4.70 35.55 -12.88
C ILE A 57 -5.24 36.72 -13.71
N GLU A 58 -6.47 37.14 -13.43
CA GLU A 58 -7.14 38.24 -14.13
C GLU A 58 -6.41 39.58 -13.94
N ASP A 59 -5.69 39.75 -12.84
CA ASP A 59 -4.94 40.98 -12.55
C ASP A 59 -3.70 41.12 -13.46
N PHE A 60 -3.31 40.05 -14.17
CA PHE A 60 -2.20 40.02 -15.13
C PHE A 60 -2.63 40.01 -16.59
N ALA A 61 -3.92 40.22 -16.87
CA ALA A 61 -4.49 40.32 -18.21
C ALA A 61 -5.07 41.73 -18.47
N PRO A 62 -4.25 42.81 -18.40
CA PRO A 62 -4.75 44.17 -18.59
C PRO A 62 -5.34 44.41 -19.99
N ASP A 63 -4.87 43.64 -20.98
CA ASP A 63 -5.31 43.67 -22.37
C ASP A 63 -6.38 42.59 -22.67
N PHE A 64 -7.17 42.19 -21.67
CA PHE A 64 -8.25 41.24 -21.89
C PHE A 64 -9.31 41.85 -22.83
N HIS A 65 -9.43 41.30 -24.03
CA HIS A 65 -10.31 41.80 -25.09
C HIS A 65 -11.43 40.82 -25.49
N GLY A 66 -11.65 39.75 -24.72
CA GLY A 66 -12.72 38.79 -24.97
C GLY A 66 -12.32 37.32 -24.79
N PRO A 67 -13.22 36.38 -25.12
CA PRO A 67 -13.08 34.96 -24.79
C PRO A 67 -11.89 34.25 -25.48
N ASP A 68 -11.36 34.81 -26.57
CA ASP A 68 -10.22 34.24 -27.33
C ASP A 68 -8.85 34.77 -26.87
N TYR A 69 -8.81 35.53 -25.77
CA TYR A 69 -7.58 36.04 -25.16
C TYR A 69 -6.63 34.88 -24.83
N ASP A 70 -5.35 35.06 -25.16
CA ASP A 70 -4.31 34.09 -24.80
C ASP A 70 -3.81 34.31 -23.38
N TRP A 71 -4.30 33.47 -22.48
CA TRP A 71 -3.99 33.51 -21.06
C TRP A 71 -2.56 33.06 -20.73
N SER A 72 -1.81 32.51 -21.69
CA SER A 72 -0.43 32.07 -21.43
C SER A 72 0.43 33.21 -20.91
N SER A 73 0.36 34.38 -21.56
CA SER A 73 1.17 35.55 -21.17
C SER A 73 0.84 36.06 -19.76
N ALA A 74 -0.44 36.04 -19.39
CA ALA A 74 -0.89 36.40 -18.04
C ALA A 74 -0.37 35.39 -17.00
N ILE A 75 -0.39 34.09 -17.32
CA ILE A 75 0.11 33.04 -16.42
C ILE A 75 1.61 33.21 -16.20
N TYR A 76 2.39 33.48 -17.25
CA TYR A 76 3.82 33.75 -17.12
C TYR A 76 4.12 34.99 -16.29
N ARG A 77 3.43 36.12 -16.54
CA ARG A 77 3.57 37.33 -15.72
C ARG A 77 3.21 37.09 -14.24
N ALA A 78 2.15 36.31 -13.98
CA ALA A 78 1.76 35.95 -12.62
C ALA A 78 2.85 35.12 -11.92
N MET A 79 3.42 34.11 -12.59
CA MET A 79 4.52 33.31 -12.05
C MET A 79 5.79 34.15 -11.79
N GLU A 80 6.08 35.12 -12.68
CA GLU A 80 7.22 36.02 -12.54
C GLU A 80 7.05 37.06 -11.44
N SER A 81 5.80 37.40 -11.09
CA SER A 81 5.50 38.39 -10.03
C SER A 81 5.90 37.93 -8.62
N PHE A 82 6.09 36.63 -8.42
CA PHE A 82 6.50 36.11 -7.12
C PHE A 82 7.99 36.41 -6.88
N PRO A 83 8.33 37.09 -5.75
CA PRO A 83 9.70 37.46 -5.44
C PRO A 83 10.56 36.20 -5.29
N GLY A 84 11.67 36.12 -6.03
CA GLY A 84 12.43 34.88 -6.13
C GLY A 84 13.76 35.04 -6.87
N ASN A 85 14.70 35.82 -6.32
CA ASN A 85 16.11 35.75 -6.73
C ASN A 85 16.93 34.78 -5.86
N ASP A 86 16.42 34.39 -4.69
CA ASP A 86 17.12 33.51 -3.76
C ASP A 86 16.42 32.15 -3.68
N LYS A 87 17.24 31.09 -3.72
CA LYS A 87 16.90 29.66 -3.86
C LYS A 87 15.96 29.06 -2.80
N HIS A 88 15.36 29.88 -1.95
CA HIS A 88 14.60 29.46 -0.78
C HIS A 88 13.29 30.24 -0.56
N LEU A 89 12.91 31.15 -1.45
CA LEU A 89 11.65 31.86 -1.27
C LEU A 89 10.46 30.93 -1.58
N PRO A 90 9.44 30.92 -0.70
CA PRO A 90 8.27 30.07 -0.87
C PRO A 90 7.55 30.44 -2.16
N GLY A 91 7.18 29.41 -2.91
CA GLY A 91 6.33 29.53 -4.09
C GLY A 91 5.06 30.34 -3.85
N GLY A 92 4.47 30.88 -4.91
CA GLY A 92 3.21 31.61 -4.84
C GLY A 92 2.00 30.78 -5.25
N THR A 93 0.81 31.33 -5.00
CA THR A 93 -0.46 30.76 -5.46
C THR A 93 -1.09 31.64 -6.54
N ILE A 94 -1.40 31.07 -7.70
CA ILE A 94 -2.14 31.71 -8.79
C ILE A 94 -3.57 31.21 -8.74
N ILE A 95 -4.50 32.14 -8.57
CA ILE A 95 -5.94 31.86 -8.49
C ILE A 95 -6.61 32.16 -9.84
N PHE A 96 -7.36 31.18 -10.34
CA PHE A 96 -8.30 31.32 -11.45
C PHE A 96 -9.71 31.52 -10.87
N ALA A 97 -10.12 32.78 -10.70
CA ALA A 97 -11.37 33.13 -10.02
C ALA A 97 -12.58 33.26 -10.96
N ASN A 98 -12.34 33.22 -12.27
CA ASN A 98 -13.30 33.43 -13.33
C ASN A 98 -14.08 34.74 -13.18
N LYS A 99 -13.39 35.85 -12.85
CA LYS A 99 -14.02 37.17 -12.63
C LYS A 99 -14.81 37.69 -13.85
N HIS A 100 -14.53 37.16 -15.04
CA HIS A 100 -15.13 37.57 -16.30
C HIS A 100 -16.21 36.61 -16.83
N ASN A 101 -16.65 35.61 -16.05
CA ASN A 101 -17.63 34.60 -16.47
C ASN A 101 -17.25 33.90 -17.79
N LEU A 102 -15.96 33.60 -17.95
CA LEU A 102 -15.42 32.87 -19.08
C LEU A 102 -15.90 31.42 -19.04
N GLU A 103 -16.17 30.86 -20.22
CA GLU A 103 -16.35 29.41 -20.35
C GLU A 103 -15.02 28.67 -20.15
N ALA A 104 -13.91 29.25 -20.61
CA ALA A 104 -12.57 28.70 -20.43
C ALA A 104 -11.48 29.77 -20.60
N TYR A 105 -10.35 29.56 -19.92
CA TYR A 105 -9.08 30.25 -20.14
C TYR A 105 -8.36 29.59 -21.32
N LYS A 106 -8.32 30.25 -22.48
CA LYS A 106 -7.58 29.76 -23.66
C LYS A 106 -6.08 29.97 -23.46
N VAL A 107 -5.31 28.89 -23.44
CA VAL A 107 -3.87 28.90 -23.20
C VAL A 107 -3.16 28.42 -24.46
N LYS A 108 -2.57 29.34 -25.24
CA LYS A 108 -2.00 29.02 -26.56
C LYS A 108 -0.56 28.51 -26.54
N SER A 109 0.04 28.33 -25.36
CA SER A 109 1.38 27.76 -25.20
C SER A 109 1.47 26.82 -24.00
N THR A 110 2.40 25.87 -24.04
CA THR A 110 2.69 25.03 -22.88
C THR A 110 3.11 25.89 -21.70
N ILE A 111 2.57 25.62 -20.51
CA ILE A 111 2.91 26.32 -19.27
C ILE A 111 4.08 25.59 -18.61
N VAL A 112 5.28 26.14 -18.74
CA VAL A 112 6.50 25.56 -18.16
C VAL A 112 6.70 26.11 -16.76
N VAL A 113 6.63 25.23 -15.76
CA VAL A 113 6.75 25.56 -14.35
C VAL A 113 8.13 25.14 -13.86
N ARG A 114 8.92 26.13 -13.43
CA ARG A 114 10.34 26.00 -13.02
C ARG A 114 10.60 26.51 -11.60
N ARG A 115 9.58 26.54 -10.76
CA ARG A 115 9.63 26.89 -9.34
C ARG A 115 8.36 26.38 -8.69
N GLN A 116 8.33 26.29 -7.36
CA GLN A 116 7.11 25.90 -6.65
C GLN A 116 5.98 26.89 -6.96
N ILE A 117 4.92 26.43 -7.64
CA ILE A 117 3.73 27.24 -7.92
C ILE A 117 2.49 26.41 -7.61
N HIS A 118 1.53 27.04 -6.94
CA HIS A 118 0.22 26.46 -6.67
C HIS A 118 -0.81 27.10 -7.59
N PHE A 119 -1.46 26.31 -8.45
CA PHE A 119 -2.54 26.78 -9.32
C PHE A 119 -3.88 26.32 -8.72
N LEU A 120 -4.76 27.27 -8.46
CA LEU A 120 -6.03 27.02 -7.78
C LEU A 120 -7.21 27.58 -8.58
N GLY A 121 -8.16 26.74 -8.97
CA GLY A 121 -9.46 27.19 -9.48
C GLY A 121 -10.45 27.46 -8.34
N VAL A 122 -11.24 28.52 -8.45
CA VAL A 122 -12.29 28.86 -7.47
C VAL A 122 -13.67 28.68 -8.08
N GLY A 123 -14.61 28.16 -7.29
CA GLY A 123 -15.99 27.90 -7.73
C GLY A 123 -16.15 26.57 -8.45
N LEU A 124 -16.97 26.54 -9.50
CA LEU A 124 -16.97 25.43 -10.47
C LEU A 124 -15.58 25.37 -11.12
N LYS A 125 -15.00 24.17 -11.28
CA LYS A 125 -13.62 23.97 -11.76
C LYS A 125 -13.22 24.97 -12.84
N ALA A 126 -12.11 25.69 -12.64
CA ALA A 126 -11.63 26.62 -13.65
C ALA A 126 -11.13 25.84 -14.87
N VAL A 127 -11.70 26.13 -16.05
CA VAL A 127 -11.41 25.39 -17.27
C VAL A 127 -10.27 26.05 -18.03
N LEU A 128 -9.15 25.36 -18.21
CA LEU A 128 -8.04 25.76 -19.06
C LEU A 128 -8.07 24.92 -20.34
N GLN A 129 -8.04 25.58 -21.49
CA GLN A 129 -8.11 24.93 -22.80
C GLN A 129 -6.88 25.21 -23.65
N PHE A 130 -6.24 24.14 -24.11
CA PHE A 130 -5.00 24.17 -24.87
C PHE A 130 -5.27 23.78 -26.33
N PRO A 131 -4.81 24.53 -27.34
CA PRO A 131 -4.96 24.14 -28.74
C PRO A 131 -4.24 22.83 -29.07
N PRO A 132 -4.49 22.25 -30.26
CA PRO A 132 -3.72 21.12 -30.74
C PRO A 132 -2.21 21.44 -30.84
N HIS A 133 -1.37 20.40 -30.84
CA HIS A 133 0.09 20.46 -30.97
C HIS A 133 0.90 21.05 -29.82
N ILE A 134 0.28 21.34 -28.67
CA ILE A 134 1.01 21.78 -27.47
C ILE A 134 0.74 20.84 -26.30
N ASP A 135 1.72 20.75 -25.40
CA ASP A 135 1.53 20.18 -24.06
C ASP A 135 0.79 21.19 -23.18
N GLY A 136 0.11 20.71 -22.13
CA GLY A 136 -0.55 21.55 -21.14
C GLY A 136 0.44 22.15 -20.13
N PHE A 137 0.54 21.55 -18.94
CA PHE A 137 1.53 21.93 -17.93
C PHE A 137 2.78 21.07 -18.03
N HIS A 138 3.95 21.69 -17.91
CA HIS A 138 5.24 21.00 -17.85
C HIS A 138 6.02 21.43 -16.61
N PHE A 139 6.02 20.60 -15.58
CA PHE A 139 6.77 20.79 -14.34
C PHE A 139 8.14 20.14 -14.47
N ILE A 140 9.19 20.95 -14.40
CA ILE A 140 10.56 20.49 -14.61
C ILE A 140 11.47 20.93 -13.49
N ASN A 141 12.55 20.17 -13.31
CA ASN A 141 13.67 20.61 -12.50
C ASN A 141 14.35 21.80 -13.19
N ALA A 142 14.70 22.84 -12.42
CA ALA A 142 15.49 23.95 -12.92
C ALA A 142 16.94 23.73 -12.46
N ASP A 143 17.93 23.91 -13.35
CA ASP A 143 19.35 23.54 -13.16
C ASP A 143 20.08 24.07 -11.89
N LYS A 144 19.42 24.73 -10.93
CA LYS A 144 20.05 25.46 -9.81
C LYS A 144 19.29 25.42 -8.47
N GLY A 145 18.44 24.43 -8.21
CA GLY A 145 17.74 24.30 -6.90
C GLY A 145 16.52 25.22 -6.78
N LEU A 146 15.91 25.58 -7.90
CA LEU A 146 14.64 26.28 -8.00
C LEU A 146 13.60 25.30 -8.56
N ASP A 147 13.51 24.12 -7.97
CA ASP A 147 12.83 23.03 -8.64
C ASP A 147 11.31 23.25 -8.50
N ALA A 148 10.52 22.86 -9.50
CA ALA A 148 9.05 22.92 -9.40
C ALA A 148 8.46 21.87 -8.43
N VAL A 149 9.31 21.27 -7.59
CA VAL A 149 8.96 20.34 -6.52
C VAL A 149 7.95 21.01 -5.59
N TYR A 150 6.95 20.24 -5.17
CA TYR A 150 5.81 20.67 -4.35
C TYR A 150 4.84 21.66 -5.02
N SER A 151 4.94 21.86 -6.33
CA SER A 151 3.87 22.55 -7.07
C SER A 151 2.56 21.77 -6.97
N SER A 152 1.43 22.47 -7.11
CA SER A 152 0.13 21.82 -7.09
C SER A 152 -0.85 22.38 -8.11
N LEU A 153 -1.76 21.52 -8.55
CA LEU A 153 -2.92 21.84 -9.38
C LEU A 153 -4.17 21.44 -8.60
N THR A 154 -5.06 22.39 -8.33
CA THR A 154 -6.25 22.12 -7.51
C THR A 154 -7.51 22.73 -8.11
N ASN A 155 -8.58 21.93 -8.22
CA ASN A 155 -9.90 22.37 -8.71
C ASN A 155 -9.86 22.98 -10.13
N LEU A 156 -9.14 22.34 -11.04
CA LEU A 156 -8.98 22.76 -12.44
C LEU A 156 -9.52 21.70 -13.40
N SER A 157 -10.08 22.14 -14.53
CA SER A 157 -10.31 21.29 -15.70
C SER A 157 -9.30 21.65 -16.80
N ILE A 158 -8.40 20.73 -17.14
CA ILE A 158 -7.25 20.93 -18.03
C ILE A 158 -7.51 20.13 -19.31
N LEU A 159 -7.97 20.83 -20.35
CA LEU A 159 -8.55 20.20 -21.54
C LEU A 159 -7.70 20.49 -22.78
N GLY A 160 -7.37 19.43 -23.52
CA GLY A 160 -6.84 19.56 -24.88
C GLY A 160 -7.98 19.84 -25.86
N MET A 161 -7.80 20.80 -26.76
CA MET A 161 -8.73 21.08 -27.84
C MET A 161 -8.31 20.32 -29.10
N GLY A 162 -9.30 19.79 -29.83
CA GLY A 162 -9.09 19.12 -31.10
C GLY A 162 -9.47 17.64 -31.08
N SER A 163 -9.19 16.96 -32.19
CA SER A 163 -9.44 15.52 -32.29
C SER A 163 -8.36 14.76 -31.52
N VAL A 164 -8.79 14.05 -30.48
CA VAL A 164 -7.92 13.15 -29.70
C VAL A 164 -7.39 12.01 -30.54
N LEU A 165 -7.95 11.71 -31.71
CA LEU A 165 -7.49 10.62 -32.59
C LEU A 165 -6.53 11.10 -33.69
N SER A 166 -6.28 12.40 -33.79
CA SER A 166 -5.40 12.94 -34.82
C SER A 166 -3.97 13.04 -34.31
N PRO A 167 -2.94 12.59 -35.06
CA PRO A 167 -1.53 12.88 -34.72
C PRO A 167 -1.21 14.38 -34.67
N ASN A 168 -2.12 15.21 -35.17
CA ASN A 168 -2.09 16.65 -35.05
C ASN A 168 -2.84 17.17 -33.81
N GLY A 169 -3.18 16.30 -32.86
CA GLY A 169 -3.90 16.64 -31.64
C GLY A 169 -3.01 17.32 -30.59
N PRO A 170 -3.58 17.73 -29.44
CA PRO A 170 -2.84 18.32 -28.33
C PRO A 170 -1.92 17.26 -27.71
N GLY A 171 -0.71 17.61 -27.25
CA GLY A 171 0.29 16.66 -26.78
C GLY A 171 -0.10 15.96 -25.47
N THR A 172 0.66 16.18 -24.41
CA THR A 172 0.37 15.67 -23.07
C THR A 172 -0.21 16.75 -22.16
N GLY A 173 -1.24 16.41 -21.38
CA GLY A 173 -1.91 17.38 -20.50
C GLY A 173 -1.06 17.88 -19.35
N ILE A 174 -0.49 16.97 -18.57
CA ILE A 174 0.46 17.29 -17.49
C ILE A 174 1.70 16.43 -17.66
N LYS A 175 2.86 17.07 -17.78
CA LYS A 175 4.17 16.42 -17.76
C LYS A 175 4.90 16.86 -16.50
N ALA A 176 5.44 15.92 -15.73
CA ALA A 176 6.24 16.27 -14.56
C ALA A 176 7.47 15.38 -14.40
N SER A 177 8.64 16.01 -14.28
CA SER A 177 9.87 15.37 -13.81
C SER A 177 10.21 15.69 -12.35
N VAL A 178 9.27 16.33 -11.64
CA VAL A 178 9.40 16.71 -10.23
C VAL A 178 8.14 16.37 -9.46
N LYS A 179 8.27 16.20 -8.15
CA LYS A 179 7.14 15.89 -7.26
C LYS A 179 6.09 17.00 -7.30
N ILE A 180 4.86 16.67 -7.69
CA ILE A 180 3.71 17.58 -7.66
C ILE A 180 2.48 16.92 -7.00
N THR A 181 1.50 17.75 -6.65
CA THR A 181 0.18 17.30 -6.20
C THR A 181 -0.92 17.74 -7.16
N ILE A 182 -1.79 16.83 -7.57
CA ILE A 182 -2.98 17.11 -8.39
C ILE A 182 -4.20 16.72 -7.57
N ASP A 183 -5.10 17.66 -7.29
CA ASP A 183 -6.28 17.38 -6.47
C ASP A 183 -7.56 17.98 -7.05
N ASN A 184 -8.62 17.17 -7.09
CA ASN A 184 -9.93 17.56 -7.62
C ASN A 184 -9.84 18.16 -9.04
N CYS A 185 -8.99 17.59 -9.89
CA CYS A 185 -8.83 18.06 -11.27
C CYS A 185 -9.60 17.18 -12.26
N GLU A 186 -9.85 17.71 -13.44
CA GLU A 186 -10.26 16.93 -14.61
C GLU A 186 -9.21 17.15 -15.70
N ILE A 187 -8.56 16.09 -16.17
CA ILE A 187 -7.54 16.18 -17.22
C ILE A 187 -7.97 15.30 -18.37
N ALA A 188 -8.34 15.91 -19.49
CA ALA A 188 -8.96 15.17 -20.58
C ALA A 188 -8.68 15.73 -21.97
N GLN A 189 -8.97 14.92 -22.98
CA GLN A 189 -8.93 15.31 -24.40
C GLN A 189 -7.52 15.53 -24.95
N TRP A 190 -6.57 14.69 -24.54
CA TRP A 190 -5.17 14.76 -24.96
C TRP A 190 -4.84 13.71 -26.04
N TYR A 191 -3.99 14.02 -27.03
CA TYR A 191 -3.58 13.03 -28.03
C TYR A 191 -2.65 11.99 -27.42
N GLU A 192 -1.60 12.43 -26.72
CA GLU A 192 -0.61 11.52 -26.13
C GLU A 192 -1.11 11.02 -24.77
N TYR A 193 -0.80 11.75 -23.71
CA TYR A 193 -1.13 11.35 -22.34
C TYR A 193 -1.97 12.43 -21.66
N CYS A 194 -2.90 12.05 -20.78
CA CYS A 194 -3.48 13.07 -19.92
C CYS A 194 -2.45 13.51 -18.87
N VAL A 195 -1.76 12.55 -18.25
CA VAL A 195 -0.72 12.80 -17.25
C VAL A 195 0.47 11.89 -17.50
N HIS A 196 1.68 12.44 -17.54
CA HIS A 196 2.95 11.73 -17.70
C HIS A 196 3.96 12.16 -16.64
N PHE A 197 4.32 11.23 -15.77
CA PHE A 197 5.38 11.36 -14.78
C PHE A 197 6.62 10.64 -15.26
N PHE A 198 7.76 11.33 -15.34
CA PHE A 198 8.95 10.79 -15.98
C PHE A 198 10.23 11.20 -15.27
N THR A 199 11.24 10.34 -15.36
CA THR A 199 12.61 10.72 -14.98
C THR A 199 13.24 11.51 -16.13
N ASP A 200 13.78 12.69 -15.83
CA ASP A 200 14.45 13.55 -16.80
C ASP A 200 15.87 13.09 -17.14
N SER A 201 16.55 13.84 -18.01
CA SER A 201 17.91 13.53 -18.47
C SER A 201 18.98 13.61 -17.39
N GLN A 202 18.68 14.23 -16.24
CA GLN A 202 19.58 14.26 -15.07
C GLN A 202 19.31 13.10 -14.11
N GLY A 203 18.41 12.19 -14.47
CA GLY A 203 17.98 11.11 -13.58
C GLY A 203 17.08 11.62 -12.45
N GLN A 204 16.58 12.85 -12.49
CA GLN A 204 15.63 13.33 -11.48
C GLN A 204 14.22 13.00 -11.92
N GLY A 205 13.37 12.60 -10.99
CA GLY A 205 11.99 12.29 -11.31
C GLY A 205 11.04 12.66 -10.18
N PRO A 206 9.73 12.46 -10.40
CA PRO A 206 8.67 12.93 -9.53
C PRO A 206 8.44 12.04 -8.29
N ASP A 207 9.48 11.48 -7.67
CA ASP A 207 9.32 10.61 -6.49
C ASP A 207 8.41 11.22 -5.41
N GLY A 208 7.39 10.47 -4.99
CA GLY A 208 6.42 10.93 -4.01
C GLY A 208 5.35 11.89 -4.56
N TRP A 209 5.06 11.85 -5.87
CA TRP A 209 3.91 12.52 -6.48
C TRP A 209 2.57 12.09 -5.86
N ARG A 210 1.55 12.94 -5.96
CA ARG A 210 0.20 12.62 -5.47
C ARG A 210 -0.89 13.07 -6.42
N ILE A 211 -1.87 12.21 -6.68
CA ILE A 211 -3.11 12.55 -7.39
C ILE A 211 -4.29 12.12 -6.54
N SER A 212 -5.25 13.01 -6.29
CA SER A 212 -6.48 12.67 -5.57
C SER A 212 -7.74 13.25 -6.18
N ASN A 213 -8.86 12.55 -6.02
CA ASN A 213 -10.21 13.02 -6.37
C ASN A 213 -10.34 13.53 -7.82
N SER A 214 -9.54 12.97 -8.72
CA SER A 214 -9.37 13.54 -10.06
C SER A 214 -9.91 12.61 -11.15
N GLY A 215 -10.47 13.22 -12.18
CA GLY A 215 -10.86 12.54 -13.42
C GLY A 215 -9.78 12.67 -14.47
N ILE A 216 -9.41 11.56 -15.09
CA ILE A 216 -8.40 11.52 -16.14
C ILE A 216 -9.04 10.78 -17.32
N GLY A 217 -8.96 11.28 -18.56
CA GLY A 217 -9.51 10.47 -19.65
C GLY A 217 -9.71 11.10 -21.00
N SER A 218 -10.37 10.35 -21.88
CA SER A 218 -10.64 10.76 -23.26
C SER A 218 -9.37 11.17 -24.01
N CYS A 219 -8.26 10.44 -23.82
CA CYS A 219 -7.04 10.63 -24.60
C CYS A 219 -6.88 9.55 -25.69
N ALA A 220 -6.04 9.79 -26.70
CA ALA A 220 -5.66 8.71 -27.61
C ALA A 220 -4.68 7.75 -26.98
N GLY A 221 -3.57 8.22 -26.40
CA GLY A 221 -2.60 7.34 -25.75
C GLY A 221 -3.05 6.90 -24.37
N THR A 222 -2.15 7.00 -23.40
CA THR A 222 -2.36 6.52 -22.03
C THR A 222 -2.94 7.61 -21.13
N GLY A 223 -3.97 7.28 -20.33
CA GLY A 223 -4.55 8.24 -19.38
C GLY A 223 -3.51 8.75 -18.39
N PHE A 224 -2.96 7.85 -17.59
CA PHE A 224 -1.91 8.13 -16.62
C PHE A 224 -0.70 7.25 -16.89
N TYR A 225 0.43 7.88 -17.21
CA TYR A 225 1.68 7.21 -17.53
C TYR A 225 2.78 7.59 -16.52
N VAL A 226 3.47 6.61 -15.97
CA VAL A 226 4.64 6.81 -15.10
C VAL A 226 5.81 6.06 -15.71
N THR A 227 6.97 6.69 -15.84
CA THR A 227 8.16 6.08 -16.45
C THR A 227 9.44 6.50 -15.75
N GLY A 228 10.44 5.62 -15.76
CA GLY A 228 11.80 5.97 -15.35
C GLY A 228 12.10 5.64 -13.90
N HIS A 229 13.38 5.65 -13.56
CA HIS A 229 13.88 5.05 -12.34
C HIS A 229 13.58 5.84 -11.05
N ASN A 230 13.27 7.14 -11.16
CA ASN A 230 12.99 8.04 -10.03
C ASN A 230 11.56 8.62 -10.10
N SER A 231 10.60 7.82 -10.56
CA SER A 231 9.18 8.18 -10.66
C SER A 231 8.29 7.33 -9.75
N ASN A 232 8.79 6.99 -8.55
CA ASN A 232 8.25 5.98 -7.65
C ASN A 232 7.63 6.59 -6.38
N VAL A 233 7.12 5.71 -5.50
CA VAL A 233 6.58 6.09 -4.18
C VAL A 233 5.43 7.12 -4.28
N GLY A 234 4.83 7.24 -5.45
CA GLY A 234 3.69 8.09 -5.69
C GLY A 234 2.39 7.43 -5.27
N THR A 235 1.34 8.25 -5.15
CA THR A 235 0.02 7.77 -4.74
C THR A 235 -1.10 8.37 -5.59
N MET A 236 -1.98 7.51 -6.10
CA MET A 236 -3.25 7.91 -6.71
C MET A 236 -4.42 7.44 -5.83
N LEU A 237 -5.29 8.36 -5.42
CA LEU A 237 -6.37 8.10 -4.46
C LEU A 237 -7.73 8.59 -4.98
N ASN A 238 -8.72 7.71 -5.03
CA ASN A 238 -10.10 8.06 -5.38
C ASN A 238 -10.18 8.78 -6.74
N CYS A 239 -9.50 8.23 -7.74
CA CYS A 239 -9.47 8.78 -9.10
C CYS A 239 -10.22 7.86 -10.06
N PHE A 240 -10.67 8.42 -11.18
CA PHE A 240 -11.16 7.62 -12.30
C PHE A 240 -10.37 7.93 -13.56
N VAL A 241 -9.96 6.89 -14.28
CA VAL A 241 -9.23 7.00 -15.55
C VAL A 241 -10.02 6.32 -16.65
N THR A 242 -10.51 7.07 -17.64
CA THR A 242 -11.51 6.53 -18.58
C THR A 242 -11.33 6.94 -20.04
N ARG A 243 -11.86 6.12 -20.97
CA ARG A 243 -11.96 6.42 -22.41
C ARG A 243 -10.61 6.71 -23.07
N CYS A 244 -9.59 5.92 -22.75
CA CYS A 244 -8.27 6.02 -23.40
C CYS A 244 -8.31 5.17 -24.69
N ALA A 245 -8.24 5.80 -25.86
CA ALA A 245 -8.67 5.17 -27.12
C ALA A 245 -7.71 4.11 -27.66
N SER A 246 -6.40 4.33 -27.54
CA SER A 246 -5.35 3.45 -28.08
C SER A 246 -4.28 3.05 -27.06
N GLY A 247 -4.22 3.71 -25.90
CA GLY A 247 -3.30 3.37 -24.83
C GLY A 247 -3.95 2.64 -23.66
N ARG A 248 -3.27 2.73 -22.51
CA ARG A 248 -3.73 2.16 -21.24
C ARG A 248 -4.40 3.24 -20.39
N ALA A 249 -5.31 2.90 -19.49
CA ALA A 249 -5.85 3.86 -18.54
C ALA A 249 -4.74 4.23 -17.57
N ILE A 250 -4.08 3.23 -16.97
CA ILE A 250 -2.87 3.39 -16.17
C ILE A 250 -1.75 2.55 -16.77
N HIS A 251 -0.61 3.19 -17.01
CA HIS A 251 0.64 2.54 -17.36
C HIS A 251 1.72 2.99 -16.37
N ASP A 252 2.26 2.08 -15.60
CA ASP A 252 3.30 2.35 -14.62
C ASP A 252 4.55 1.54 -14.97
N ASP A 253 5.56 2.22 -15.51
CA ASP A 253 6.91 1.70 -15.79
C ASP A 253 7.94 2.33 -14.83
N SER A 254 7.51 2.67 -13.61
CA SER A 254 8.43 3.09 -12.56
C SER A 254 9.29 1.93 -12.07
N PHE A 255 10.45 2.22 -11.48
CA PHE A 255 11.40 1.20 -11.05
C PHE A 255 10.99 0.51 -9.75
N LEU A 256 10.51 1.25 -8.75
CA LEU A 256 10.13 0.72 -7.42
C LEU A 256 8.61 0.62 -7.22
N GLY A 257 7.83 1.06 -8.21
CA GLY A 257 6.37 1.03 -8.15
C GLY A 257 5.72 2.16 -7.35
N ASN A 258 4.40 2.21 -7.47
CA ASN A 258 3.54 3.23 -6.88
C ASN A 258 2.30 2.61 -6.20
N THR A 259 1.57 3.42 -5.45
CA THR A 259 0.36 3.00 -4.74
C THR A 259 -0.90 3.59 -5.38
N TYR A 260 -1.89 2.73 -5.64
CA TYR A 260 -3.18 3.08 -6.22
C TYR A 260 -4.28 2.65 -5.25
N VAL A 261 -5.14 3.58 -4.83
CA VAL A 261 -6.19 3.34 -3.83
C VAL A 261 -7.53 3.85 -4.34
N ALA A 262 -8.54 2.98 -4.37
CA ALA A 262 -9.88 3.28 -4.86
C ALA A 262 -9.85 3.92 -6.27
N VAL A 263 -8.98 3.43 -7.14
CA VAL A 263 -8.85 3.94 -8.51
C VAL A 263 -9.73 3.12 -9.43
N MET A 264 -10.61 3.80 -10.15
CA MET A 264 -11.46 3.19 -11.17
C MET A 264 -10.84 3.40 -12.56
N CYS A 265 -10.74 2.34 -13.35
CA CYS A 265 -10.38 2.44 -14.77
C CYS A 265 -11.53 1.93 -15.63
N SER A 266 -11.92 2.64 -16.69
CA SER A 266 -12.96 2.17 -17.61
C SER A 266 -12.69 2.53 -19.06
N TYR A 267 -12.92 1.60 -20.00
CA TYR A 267 -12.78 1.79 -21.46
C TYR A 267 -11.36 2.18 -21.93
N GLY A 268 -10.72 1.29 -22.71
CA GLY A 268 -9.29 1.35 -23.09
C GLY A 268 -8.49 0.20 -22.49
N GLY A 269 -7.24 -0.06 -22.90
CA GLY A 269 -6.37 -1.00 -22.15
C GLY A 269 -6.31 -0.53 -20.70
N ILE A 270 -6.38 -1.39 -19.68
CA ILE A 270 -6.84 -0.91 -18.36
C ILE A 270 -5.68 -0.56 -17.45
N TYR A 271 -5.04 -1.56 -16.87
CA TYR A 271 -3.84 -1.39 -16.06
C TYR A 271 -2.67 -2.09 -16.73
N ALA A 272 -1.51 -1.46 -16.71
CA ALA A 272 -0.24 -2.15 -16.80
C ALA A 272 0.73 -1.59 -15.78
N SER A 273 1.22 -2.44 -14.89
CA SER A 273 2.51 -2.20 -14.25
C SER A 273 3.58 -2.99 -15.00
N GLY A 274 4.68 -2.33 -15.36
CA GLY A 274 5.87 -2.86 -16.01
C GLY A 274 5.71 -3.19 -17.50
N ASP A 275 6.77 -2.92 -18.26
CA ASP A 275 7.13 -3.71 -19.42
C ASP A 275 7.58 -5.10 -18.96
N ALA A 276 7.31 -6.15 -19.74
CA ALA A 276 7.64 -7.53 -19.40
C ALA A 276 9.15 -7.77 -19.13
N THR A 277 9.98 -6.78 -19.47
CA THR A 277 11.43 -6.77 -19.30
C THR A 277 11.90 -6.15 -17.98
N ASN A 278 11.03 -5.44 -17.25
CA ASN A 278 11.40 -4.63 -16.09
C ASN A 278 10.78 -5.17 -14.80
N HIS A 279 11.33 -6.29 -14.31
CA HIS A 279 10.86 -7.04 -13.12
C HIS A 279 11.01 -6.30 -11.76
N GLY A 280 11.35 -5.01 -11.76
CA GLY A 280 11.52 -4.22 -10.53
C GLY A 280 10.23 -3.59 -10.01
N ASN A 281 9.23 -3.40 -10.87
CA ASN A 281 8.07 -2.58 -10.53
C ASN A 281 7.12 -3.30 -9.56
N THR A 282 7.13 -2.87 -8.29
CA THR A 282 6.23 -3.36 -7.24
C THR A 282 5.10 -2.37 -6.96
N CYS A 283 4.04 -2.40 -7.76
CA CYS A 283 2.87 -1.57 -7.50
C CYS A 283 1.98 -2.16 -6.39
N THR A 284 1.30 -1.30 -5.64
CA THR A 284 0.25 -1.72 -4.69
C THR A 284 -1.08 -1.15 -5.12
N PHE A 285 -2.09 -2.01 -5.31
CA PHE A 285 -3.45 -1.63 -5.67
C PHE A 285 -4.38 -1.97 -4.50
N VAL A 286 -5.20 -1.03 -4.05
CA VAL A 286 -6.11 -1.22 -2.91
C VAL A 286 -7.52 -0.76 -3.28
N GLY A 287 -8.47 -1.68 -3.38
CA GLY A 287 -9.85 -1.38 -3.74
C GLY A 287 -9.99 -0.78 -5.15
N CYS A 288 -9.05 -1.07 -6.05
CA CYS A 288 -9.10 -0.59 -7.42
C CYS A 288 -10.14 -1.35 -8.23
N TYR A 289 -10.80 -0.65 -9.15
CA TYR A 289 -11.94 -1.15 -9.89
C TYR A 289 -11.74 -0.97 -11.39
N VAL A 290 -12.26 -1.91 -12.16
CA VAL A 290 -12.05 -2.00 -13.60
C VAL A 290 -13.38 -2.27 -14.30
N GLU A 291 -13.73 -1.45 -15.29
CA GLU A 291 -14.88 -1.66 -16.15
C GLU A 291 -14.50 -1.72 -17.64
N GLY A 292 -15.33 -2.40 -18.44
CA GLY A 292 -15.26 -2.34 -19.89
C GLY A 292 -14.48 -3.47 -20.57
N GLY A 293 -14.19 -4.57 -19.88
CA GLY A 293 -13.82 -5.85 -20.49
C GLY A 293 -12.44 -5.96 -21.14
N ASN A 294 -11.60 -4.91 -21.06
CA ASN A 294 -10.24 -4.98 -21.57
C ASN A 294 -9.31 -5.63 -20.53
N PRO A 295 -8.24 -6.33 -20.97
CA PRO A 295 -7.35 -7.02 -20.05
C PRO A 295 -6.53 -6.04 -19.18
N CYS A 296 -6.31 -6.45 -17.93
CA CYS A 296 -5.33 -5.84 -17.03
C CYS A 296 -4.03 -6.66 -17.06
N TYR A 297 -2.90 -5.97 -17.07
CA TYR A 297 -1.58 -6.54 -16.87
C TYR A 297 -1.01 -5.99 -15.56
N ILE A 298 -0.51 -6.85 -14.69
CA ILE A 298 0.10 -6.42 -13.43
C ILE A 298 1.41 -7.17 -13.32
N ALA A 299 2.54 -6.47 -13.48
CA ALA A 299 3.86 -7.05 -13.32
C ALA A 299 4.08 -7.56 -11.89
N GLU A 300 4.84 -8.62 -11.80
CA GLU A 300 5.39 -9.10 -10.54
C GLU A 300 6.61 -8.24 -10.15
N PRO A 301 6.84 -8.02 -8.83
CA PRO A 301 6.02 -8.40 -7.68
C PRO A 301 5.05 -7.30 -7.19
N SER A 302 3.86 -7.17 -7.77
CA SER A 302 2.82 -6.23 -7.31
C SER A 302 1.84 -6.85 -6.29
N VAL A 303 1.18 -6.02 -5.48
CA VAL A 303 0.17 -6.43 -4.47
C VAL A 303 -1.20 -5.87 -4.84
N VAL A 304 -2.26 -6.67 -4.72
CA VAL A 304 -3.65 -6.24 -4.96
C VAL A 304 -4.53 -6.56 -3.74
N ILE A 305 -5.14 -5.56 -3.13
CA ILE A 305 -5.97 -5.69 -1.93
C ILE A 305 -7.39 -5.23 -2.25
N GLY A 306 -8.28 -6.18 -2.54
CA GLY A 306 -9.69 -5.92 -2.86
C GLY A 306 -9.92 -5.23 -4.21
N GLY A 307 -11.19 -4.98 -4.52
CA GLY A 307 -11.64 -4.41 -5.79
C GLY A 307 -11.85 -5.45 -6.89
N GLU A 308 -12.47 -5.05 -8.00
CA GLU A 308 -12.75 -5.93 -9.15
C GLU A 308 -11.84 -5.49 -10.31
N LEU A 309 -10.74 -6.21 -10.51
CA LEU A 309 -9.80 -5.96 -11.61
C LEU A 309 -10.13 -6.74 -12.89
N SER A 310 -11.25 -7.45 -12.91
CA SER A 310 -11.74 -8.25 -14.03
C SER A 310 -13.24 -8.06 -14.15
N ALA A 311 -13.67 -7.04 -14.88
CA ALA A 311 -15.05 -7.01 -15.34
C ALA A 311 -15.15 -7.83 -16.62
N ILE A 312 -15.92 -8.92 -16.55
CA ILE A 312 -16.48 -9.69 -17.68
C ILE A 312 -15.63 -10.89 -18.12
N GLY A 313 -16.25 -12.07 -18.05
CA GLY A 313 -15.61 -13.38 -18.13
C GLY A 313 -14.89 -13.69 -19.44
N ASN A 314 -13.91 -14.59 -19.31
CA ASN A 314 -13.11 -15.27 -20.34
C ASN A 314 -11.77 -14.65 -20.75
N GLN A 315 -11.24 -13.62 -20.08
CA GLN A 315 -9.86 -13.20 -20.35
C GLN A 315 -8.98 -13.52 -19.15
N ASP A 316 -8.10 -14.50 -19.36
CA ASP A 316 -7.02 -14.86 -18.45
C ASP A 316 -6.21 -13.60 -18.17
N ILE A 317 -6.35 -13.03 -16.97
CA ILE A 317 -5.30 -12.16 -16.46
C ILE A 317 -4.07 -13.08 -16.40
N PRO A 318 -2.97 -12.78 -17.11
CA PRO A 318 -1.72 -13.50 -16.92
C PRO A 318 -1.24 -13.17 -15.51
N LEU A 319 -1.72 -13.96 -14.55
CA LEU A 319 -1.44 -13.76 -13.14
C LEU A 319 -0.04 -14.28 -12.90
N GLY A 320 0.91 -13.37 -12.92
CA GLY A 320 2.04 -13.49 -12.04
C GLY A 320 1.58 -13.45 -10.57
N SER A 321 2.41 -13.96 -9.67
CA SER A 321 2.40 -14.02 -8.21
C SER A 321 2.07 -12.70 -7.49
N ALA A 322 0.96 -12.08 -7.84
CA ALA A 322 0.32 -11.02 -7.09
C ALA A 322 -0.50 -11.63 -5.95
N LEU A 323 -0.36 -11.05 -4.76
CA LEU A 323 -1.14 -11.42 -3.59
C LEU A 323 -2.49 -10.69 -3.66
N PHE A 324 -3.58 -11.43 -3.87
CA PHE A 324 -4.95 -10.90 -3.88
C PHE A 324 -5.64 -11.09 -2.53
N PHE A 325 -6.20 -10.00 -1.99
CA PHE A 325 -7.11 -10.04 -0.86
C PHE A 325 -8.51 -9.62 -1.31
N ASP A 326 -9.27 -10.51 -1.97
CA ASP A 326 -10.65 -10.21 -2.32
C ASP A 326 -11.60 -10.66 -1.19
N GLY A 327 -12.41 -9.72 -0.69
CA GLY A 327 -13.41 -9.93 0.35
C GLY A 327 -14.85 -10.10 -0.19
N THR A 328 -15.04 -10.08 -1.51
CA THR A 328 -16.35 -10.20 -2.12
C THR A 328 -16.67 -11.65 -2.53
N ASN A 329 -17.95 -12.01 -2.52
CA ASN A 329 -18.46 -13.38 -2.72
C ASN A 329 -17.99 -13.97 -4.06
N ILE A 330 -16.89 -14.72 -4.06
CA ILE A 330 -16.49 -15.58 -5.16
C ILE A 330 -17.38 -16.83 -5.13
N THR A 331 -18.65 -16.69 -5.52
CA THR A 331 -19.59 -17.83 -5.67
C THR A 331 -19.14 -18.84 -6.73
N ASN A 332 -18.12 -18.52 -7.53
CA ASN A 332 -17.55 -19.38 -8.56
C ASN A 332 -16.10 -19.79 -8.28
N GLY A 333 -15.78 -20.16 -7.04
CA GLY A 333 -14.54 -20.87 -6.68
C GLY A 333 -13.27 -20.02 -6.78
N LEU A 334 -12.47 -20.01 -5.71
CA LEU A 334 -11.06 -19.68 -5.85
C LEU A 334 -10.43 -20.65 -6.85
N ARG A 335 -10.24 -20.22 -8.09
CA ARG A 335 -9.30 -20.90 -8.99
C ARG A 335 -7.91 -20.59 -8.47
N TYR A 336 -7.23 -21.63 -8.00
CA TYR A 336 -5.80 -21.60 -7.78
C TYR A 336 -5.15 -21.23 -9.12
N PHE A 337 -4.66 -20.00 -9.26
CA PHE A 337 -3.76 -19.65 -10.34
C PHE A 337 -2.35 -19.82 -9.79
N ALA A 338 -1.81 -21.03 -9.96
CA ALA A 338 -0.38 -21.22 -9.93
C ALA A 338 0.19 -20.53 -11.17
N SER A 339 1.19 -19.67 -11.01
CA SER A 339 1.94 -19.14 -12.14
C SER A 339 2.80 -20.28 -12.70
N ASP A 340 2.27 -21.02 -13.68
CA ASP A 340 3.11 -21.78 -14.60
C ASP A 340 3.75 -20.77 -15.55
N SER A 341 4.82 -20.10 -15.11
CA SER A 341 5.68 -19.31 -15.99
C SER A 341 6.89 -20.16 -16.41
N PRO A 342 6.79 -21.07 -17.41
CA PRO A 342 7.96 -21.39 -18.20
C PRO A 342 8.23 -20.16 -19.08
N GLY A 343 9.47 -19.66 -19.04
CA GLY A 343 9.91 -18.61 -19.94
C GLY A 343 9.50 -18.91 -21.39
N ALA A 344 9.08 -17.86 -22.07
CA ALA A 344 8.78 -17.75 -23.49
C ALA A 344 9.32 -18.87 -24.38
N PHE A 345 8.44 -19.62 -25.06
CA PHE A 345 8.66 -20.14 -26.42
C PHE A 345 7.31 -20.58 -27.01
N PHE A 346 6.76 -19.80 -27.94
CA PHE A 346 5.85 -20.32 -28.94
C PHE A 346 6.71 -20.83 -30.11
N ASP A 347 6.98 -22.12 -30.15
CA ASP A 347 7.11 -22.84 -31.43
C ASP A 347 6.55 -24.25 -31.28
N GLY A 348 5.84 -24.68 -32.31
CA GLY A 348 5.04 -25.89 -32.33
C GLY A 348 5.86 -27.17 -32.21
N LYS A 349 5.23 -28.16 -31.57
CA LYS A 349 5.51 -29.59 -31.70
C LYS A 349 6.97 -30.02 -31.48
N HIS A 350 7.42 -30.08 -30.23
CA HIS A 350 8.35 -31.14 -29.81
C HIS A 350 8.03 -31.60 -28.38
N THR A 351 7.69 -32.88 -28.25
CA THR A 351 7.66 -33.61 -26.97
C THR A 351 9.10 -33.71 -26.45
N VAL A 352 9.41 -33.01 -25.35
CA VAL A 352 10.66 -33.22 -24.61
C VAL A 352 10.32 -33.90 -23.29
N GLU A 353 10.83 -35.12 -23.13
CA GLU A 353 10.86 -35.85 -21.87
C GLU A 353 11.79 -35.14 -20.87
N ASN A 354 11.31 -34.99 -19.62
CA ASN A 354 11.99 -34.51 -18.41
C ASN A 354 12.23 -32.98 -18.28
N PRO A 355 11.27 -32.22 -17.72
CA PRO A 355 11.57 -30.87 -17.23
C PRO A 355 12.42 -30.91 -15.94
N PRO A 356 13.28 -29.90 -15.70
CA PRO A 356 14.16 -29.84 -14.55
C PRO A 356 13.40 -29.55 -13.24
N LYS A 357 14.02 -29.97 -12.13
CA LYS A 357 13.52 -29.94 -10.74
C LYS A 357 12.74 -28.66 -10.38
N LYS A 358 11.49 -28.87 -9.93
CA LYS A 358 10.57 -27.89 -9.34
C LYS A 358 11.30 -26.91 -8.40
N ARG A 359 11.25 -25.61 -8.72
CA ARG A 359 11.60 -24.56 -7.75
C ARG A 359 10.41 -24.36 -6.83
N ARG A 360 10.68 -24.25 -5.53
CA ARG A 360 9.67 -24.13 -4.47
C ARG A 360 9.11 -22.72 -4.46
N THR A 361 7.83 -22.56 -4.76
CA THR A 361 7.13 -21.28 -4.63
C THR A 361 6.24 -21.34 -3.40
N ALA A 362 6.36 -20.36 -2.49
CA ALA A 362 5.45 -20.22 -1.35
C ALA A 362 4.25 -19.37 -1.78
N SER A 363 3.05 -19.94 -1.76
CA SER A 363 1.81 -19.19 -2.00
C SER A 363 1.08 -18.95 -0.68
N ILE A 364 0.54 -17.73 -0.51
CA ILE A 364 -0.37 -17.39 0.59
C ILE A 364 -1.79 -17.50 0.05
N THR A 365 -2.54 -18.49 0.52
CA THR A 365 -3.92 -18.74 0.09
C THR A 365 -4.91 -18.29 1.17
N PHE A 366 -5.88 -17.45 0.82
CA PHE A 366 -7.04 -17.14 1.65
C PHE A 366 -8.28 -17.75 1.00
N GLY A 367 -8.84 -18.79 1.61
CA GLY A 367 -9.99 -19.49 1.08
C GLY A 367 -10.09 -20.92 1.61
N GLY A 368 -11.29 -21.34 1.98
CA GLY A 368 -11.60 -22.72 2.30
C GLY A 368 -11.64 -23.60 1.05
N PRO A 369 -11.54 -24.93 1.19
CA PRO A 369 -11.78 -25.85 0.08
C PRO A 369 -13.17 -25.60 -0.55
N PRO A 370 -13.32 -25.80 -1.88
CA PRO A 370 -14.62 -25.67 -2.54
C PRO A 370 -15.67 -26.52 -1.81
N GLY A 371 -16.72 -25.88 -1.29
CA GLY A 371 -17.82 -26.53 -0.59
C GLY A 371 -17.81 -26.44 0.95
N SER A 372 -16.75 -25.93 1.60
CA SER A 372 -16.79 -25.69 3.05
C SER A 372 -17.41 -24.32 3.34
N ARG A 373 -18.62 -24.29 3.90
CA ARG A 373 -19.30 -23.03 4.28
C ARG A 373 -18.65 -22.29 5.46
N ASP A 374 -17.67 -22.90 6.15
CA ASP A 374 -17.14 -22.38 7.43
C ASP A 374 -15.61 -22.23 7.50
N ALA A 375 -14.85 -22.44 6.41
CA ALA A 375 -13.37 -22.37 6.49
C ALA A 375 -12.83 -21.03 5.95
N HIS A 376 -12.78 -20.02 6.80
CA HIS A 376 -12.02 -18.79 6.51
C HIS A 376 -10.57 -18.97 6.99
N SER A 377 -9.67 -19.29 6.06
CA SER A 377 -8.22 -19.19 6.32
C SER A 377 -7.79 -17.73 6.16
N LEU A 378 -7.12 -17.19 7.17
CA LEU A 378 -6.69 -15.79 7.27
C LEU A 378 -5.21 -15.58 6.98
N MET A 379 -4.40 -16.64 6.78
CA MET A 379 -3.05 -16.67 6.17
C MET A 379 -2.59 -18.13 6.09
N GLY A 380 -1.77 -18.53 5.12
CA GLY A 380 -1.15 -19.86 5.16
C GLY A 380 0.02 -20.03 4.23
N PHE A 381 0.86 -21.03 4.50
CA PHE A 381 1.95 -21.48 3.65
C PHE A 381 1.61 -22.86 3.13
N ARG A 382 1.73 -23.05 1.82
CA ARG A 382 1.54 -24.35 1.18
C ARG A 382 2.81 -24.75 0.44
N GLU A 383 3.19 -26.03 0.55
CA GLU A 383 4.22 -26.60 -0.29
C GLU A 383 3.58 -27.09 -1.61
N GLU A 384 4.17 -26.71 -2.73
CA GLU A 384 3.60 -26.96 -4.05
C GLU A 384 3.57 -28.47 -4.38
N GLY A 385 2.36 -29.00 -4.62
CA GLY A 385 2.14 -30.42 -4.90
C GLY A 385 1.70 -31.26 -3.71
N ASP A 386 1.55 -30.67 -2.52
CA ASP A 386 0.98 -31.35 -1.36
C ASP A 386 -0.35 -30.70 -0.91
N ASN A 387 -1.29 -31.50 -0.41
CA ASN A 387 -2.52 -31.01 0.22
C ASN A 387 -2.27 -30.52 1.66
N THR A 388 -1.01 -30.49 2.07
CA THR A 388 -0.58 -30.14 3.42
C THR A 388 0.07 -28.75 3.46
N GLY A 389 -0.23 -27.98 4.51
CA GLY A 389 0.22 -26.60 4.61
C GLY A 389 -0.25 -25.94 5.90
N TRP A 390 0.56 -25.06 6.50
CA TRP A 390 0.21 -24.38 7.73
C TRP A 390 -0.68 -23.17 7.45
N GLY A 391 -1.84 -23.07 8.07
CA GLY A 391 -2.75 -21.93 7.90
C GLY A 391 -3.20 -21.35 9.23
N PHE A 392 -3.08 -20.04 9.40
CA PHE A 392 -3.79 -19.26 10.40
C PHE A 392 -5.27 -19.19 10.03
N ARG A 393 -6.15 -19.78 10.84
CA ARG A 393 -7.58 -19.88 10.55
C ARG A 393 -8.39 -19.39 11.74
N TRP A 394 -9.56 -18.81 11.47
CA TRP A 394 -10.59 -18.72 12.48
C TRP A 394 -11.16 -20.13 12.70
N VAL A 395 -10.92 -20.70 13.87
CA VAL A 395 -11.29 -22.11 14.15
C VAL A 395 -12.73 -22.19 14.63
N ARG A 396 -13.13 -21.24 15.49
CA ARG A 396 -14.49 -21.07 16.04
C ARG A 396 -14.59 -19.74 16.76
N LEU A 397 -15.78 -19.40 17.27
CA LEU A 397 -16.08 -18.14 17.95
C LEU A 397 -15.02 -17.77 19.00
N GLY A 398 -14.22 -16.76 18.68
CA GLY A 398 -13.15 -16.25 19.53
C GLY A 398 -11.84 -17.04 19.51
N GLN A 399 -11.60 -17.89 18.52
CA GLN A 399 -10.36 -18.65 18.41
C GLN A 399 -9.74 -18.50 17.02
N PHE A 400 -8.49 -18.05 16.99
CA PHE A 400 -7.63 -18.19 15.83
C PHE A 400 -6.58 -19.27 16.09
N GLY A 401 -6.27 -20.10 15.09
CA GLY A 401 -5.30 -21.18 15.23
C GLY A 401 -4.43 -21.36 14.01
N TRP A 402 -3.13 -21.59 14.21
CA TRP A 402 -2.23 -22.12 13.18
C TRP A 402 -2.45 -23.64 13.06
N ASN A 403 -3.01 -24.07 11.93
CA ASN A 403 -3.40 -25.44 11.64
C ASN A 403 -2.57 -26.01 10.51
N TYR A 404 -2.10 -27.26 10.65
CA TYR A 404 -1.57 -28.00 9.52
C TYR A 404 -2.72 -28.61 8.70
N ALA A 405 -2.88 -28.18 7.45
CA ALA A 405 -3.83 -28.73 6.51
C ALA A 405 -3.51 -30.22 6.31
N GLY A 406 -4.50 -31.09 6.52
CA GLY A 406 -4.34 -32.55 6.44
C GLY A 406 -4.34 -33.27 7.78
N ALA A 407 -4.14 -32.57 8.90
CA ALA A 407 -4.39 -33.16 10.21
C ALA A 407 -5.90 -33.27 10.45
N SER A 408 -6.37 -34.45 10.88
CA SER A 408 -7.68 -34.60 11.50
C SER A 408 -7.80 -33.59 12.66
N ILE A 409 -9.00 -33.02 12.84
CA ILE A 409 -9.36 -32.04 13.90
C ILE A 409 -8.60 -32.37 15.20
N GLY A 410 -7.63 -31.54 15.60
CA GLY A 410 -6.86 -31.75 16.84
C GLY A 410 -5.37 -31.36 16.85
N TYR A 411 -4.73 -31.12 15.69
CA TYR A 411 -3.32 -30.67 15.65
C TYR A 411 -3.22 -29.15 15.45
N TYR A 412 -3.32 -28.41 16.55
CA TYR A 412 -3.13 -26.96 16.59
C TYR A 412 -1.70 -26.65 17.02
N GLY A 413 -0.92 -25.98 16.16
CA GLY A 413 0.44 -25.55 16.52
C GLY A 413 0.44 -24.38 17.50
N LEU A 414 -0.51 -23.46 17.36
CA LEU A 414 -0.64 -22.26 18.19
C LEU A 414 -2.08 -21.72 18.12
N ASN A 415 -2.74 -21.54 19.27
CA ASN A 415 -4.06 -20.94 19.35
C ASN A 415 -4.04 -19.60 20.10
N PHE A 416 -4.77 -18.63 19.56
CA PHE A 416 -5.04 -17.33 20.16
C PHE A 416 -6.51 -17.26 20.52
N TYR A 417 -6.80 -16.93 21.77
CA TYR A 417 -8.16 -16.87 22.28
C TYR A 417 -8.57 -15.43 22.54
N THR A 418 -9.75 -15.05 22.07
CA THR A 418 -10.41 -13.81 22.46
C THR A 418 -11.20 -14.03 23.75
N LYS A 419 -11.56 -12.94 24.41
CA LYS A 419 -12.29 -12.89 25.69
C LYS A 419 -13.62 -13.67 25.76
N ASN A 420 -14.15 -14.15 24.62
CA ASN A 420 -15.48 -14.76 24.53
C ASN A 420 -15.46 -16.30 24.40
N ALA A 421 -14.29 -16.95 24.50
CA ALA A 421 -14.20 -18.41 24.39
C ALA A 421 -14.81 -19.11 25.64
N GLN A 422 -15.83 -19.96 25.44
CA GLN A 422 -16.58 -20.64 26.51
C GLN A 422 -16.12 -22.12 26.71
N PRO A 423 -16.19 -22.69 27.94
CA PRO A 423 -15.72 -24.04 28.27
C PRO A 423 -16.47 -25.21 27.61
N ALA A 424 -17.69 -24.99 27.10
CA ALA A 424 -18.59 -26.04 26.58
C ALA A 424 -18.02 -26.86 25.39
N ASN A 425 -16.83 -26.51 24.90
CA ASN A 425 -16.18 -27.13 23.75
C ASN A 425 -14.97 -28.05 24.11
N GLY A 426 -14.89 -28.54 25.35
CA GLY A 426 -13.95 -29.60 25.74
C GLY A 426 -12.59 -29.15 26.30
N PHE A 427 -12.52 -27.99 26.96
CA PHE A 427 -11.29 -27.50 27.59
C PHE A 427 -11.32 -27.55 29.12
N SER A 428 -10.14 -27.74 29.73
CA SER A 428 -9.95 -27.76 31.19
C SER A 428 -9.65 -26.39 31.81
N ARG A 429 -9.60 -25.31 31.02
CA ARG A 429 -9.39 -23.95 31.54
C ARG A 429 -10.63 -23.10 31.35
N ASP A 430 -11.25 -22.76 32.47
CA ASP A 430 -12.30 -21.75 32.54
C ASP A 430 -11.68 -20.36 32.44
N LEU A 431 -11.84 -19.71 31.28
CA LEU A 431 -11.38 -18.33 31.03
C LEU A 431 -12.43 -17.28 31.43
N SER A 432 -13.57 -17.68 31.99
CA SER A 432 -14.66 -16.76 32.30
C SER A 432 -14.34 -15.73 33.39
N ASN A 433 -13.25 -15.93 34.16
CA ASN A 433 -12.94 -15.15 35.35
C ASN A 433 -11.67 -14.27 35.27
N GLN A 434 -10.99 -14.20 34.12
CA GLN A 434 -9.76 -13.42 33.95
C GLN A 434 -9.85 -12.62 32.66
N GLY A 435 -10.06 -11.30 32.75
CA GLY A 435 -10.40 -10.38 31.65
C GLY A 435 -9.32 -10.14 30.59
N VAL A 436 -8.50 -11.14 30.23
CA VAL A 436 -7.41 -11.01 29.26
C VAL A 436 -7.44 -12.19 28.29
N GLY A 437 -7.40 -11.92 26.98
CA GLY A 437 -7.16 -12.95 25.98
C GLY A 437 -5.81 -13.65 26.22
N GLY A 438 -5.69 -14.92 25.86
CA GLY A 438 -4.51 -15.74 26.13
C GLY A 438 -3.98 -16.45 24.90
N VAL A 439 -2.70 -16.84 24.95
CA VAL A 439 -2.10 -17.81 24.03
C VAL A 439 -2.18 -19.18 24.69
N GLY A 440 -2.78 -20.16 24.02
CA GLY A 440 -2.83 -21.53 24.52
C GLY A 440 -2.15 -22.49 23.56
N PHE A 441 -1.40 -23.41 24.14
CA PHE A 441 -0.72 -24.50 23.45
C PHE A 441 -1.48 -25.80 23.76
N GLU A 442 -2.49 -26.13 22.95
CA GLU A 442 -3.38 -27.29 23.22
C GLU A 442 -2.62 -28.63 23.25
N VAL A 443 -1.48 -28.70 22.55
CA VAL A 443 -0.60 -29.88 22.49
C VAL A 443 0.76 -29.61 23.16
N GLY A 444 0.88 -28.61 24.02
CA GLY A 444 2.17 -28.24 24.60
C GLY A 444 3.11 -27.61 23.58
N PHE A 445 4.38 -27.44 23.96
CA PHE A 445 5.39 -26.81 23.09
C PHE A 445 6.47 -27.84 22.73
N PHE A 446 6.87 -27.83 21.46
CA PHE A 446 7.91 -28.73 20.96
C PHE A 446 9.30 -28.10 21.15
N LEU A 447 10.18 -28.82 21.84
CA LEU A 447 11.61 -28.51 21.92
C LEU A 447 12.36 -29.64 21.19
N GLY A 448 12.69 -29.39 19.92
CA GLY A 448 13.16 -30.44 19.01
C GLY A 448 12.03 -31.41 18.62
N SER A 449 12.29 -32.72 18.70
CA SER A 449 11.30 -33.77 18.38
C SER A 449 10.40 -34.15 19.56
N ARG A 450 10.57 -33.53 20.72
CA ARG A 450 9.85 -33.88 21.96
C ARG A 450 8.77 -32.85 22.27
N GLN A 451 7.58 -33.36 22.58
CA GLN A 451 6.45 -32.59 23.07
C GLN A 451 6.61 -32.37 24.58
N LEU A 452 6.70 -31.12 25.02
CA LEU A 452 6.73 -30.75 26.43
C LEU A 452 5.37 -30.24 26.89
N LYS A 453 4.94 -30.67 28.06
CA LYS A 453 3.70 -30.20 28.69
C LYS A 453 3.95 -28.87 29.39
N LEU A 454 3.08 -27.91 29.10
CA LEU A 454 2.96 -26.67 29.87
C LEU A 454 1.67 -26.74 30.68
N THR A 455 1.79 -26.74 31.99
CA THR A 455 0.65 -26.78 32.92
C THR A 455 0.69 -25.55 33.83
N SER A 456 -0.34 -25.35 34.65
CA SER A 456 -0.36 -24.31 35.67
C SER A 456 -1.13 -24.81 36.88
N ASP A 457 -0.59 -24.63 38.07
CA ASP A 457 -1.16 -25.10 39.34
C ASP A 457 -0.58 -24.22 40.48
N ASP A 458 -1.07 -24.37 41.71
CA ASP A 458 -0.54 -23.69 42.91
C ASP A 458 0.74 -24.36 43.46
N GLY A 459 1.16 -25.47 42.86
CA GLY A 459 2.28 -26.30 43.27
C GLY A 459 2.85 -27.17 42.14
N ALA A 460 3.98 -27.84 42.39
CA ALA A 460 4.48 -28.87 41.48
C ALA A 460 3.42 -29.97 41.26
N PRO A 461 3.18 -30.44 40.01
CA PRO A 461 2.19 -31.47 39.72
C PRO A 461 2.44 -32.75 40.51
N ARG A 462 1.43 -33.19 41.28
CA ARG A 462 1.49 -34.42 42.11
C ARG A 462 0.88 -35.65 41.43
N ARG A 463 0.27 -35.48 40.25
CA ARG A 463 -0.42 -36.53 39.50
C ARG A 463 -0.15 -36.36 38.01
N GLY A 464 -0.37 -37.44 37.25
CA GLY A 464 -0.17 -37.49 35.81
C GLY A 464 1.25 -37.85 35.41
N ALA A 465 1.40 -38.37 34.19
CA ALA A 465 2.70 -38.68 33.61
C ALA A 465 3.34 -37.40 33.06
N HIS A 466 4.59 -37.13 33.44
CA HIS A 466 5.36 -35.97 33.01
C HIS A 466 6.73 -36.42 32.51
N VAL A 467 7.31 -35.68 31.58
CA VAL A 467 8.66 -35.93 31.05
C VAL A 467 9.63 -34.84 31.45
N ALA A 468 10.92 -35.16 31.54
CA ALA A 468 11.95 -34.18 31.80
C ALA A 468 11.88 -33.03 30.77
N GLY A 469 11.77 -31.80 31.27
CA GLY A 469 11.55 -30.57 30.49
C GLY A 469 10.15 -29.99 30.59
N ASP A 470 9.14 -30.74 31.08
CA ASP A 470 7.79 -30.20 31.31
C ASP A 470 7.84 -29.00 32.29
N ILE A 471 6.95 -28.03 32.10
CA ILE A 471 6.88 -26.81 32.93
C ILE A 471 5.49 -26.69 33.55
N CYS A 472 5.44 -26.34 34.84
CA CYS A 472 4.22 -25.99 35.54
C CYS A 472 4.32 -24.57 36.10
N PHE A 473 3.52 -23.63 35.59
CA PHE A 473 3.52 -22.24 36.06
C PHE A 473 2.76 -22.11 37.38
N ASN A 474 3.33 -21.36 38.33
CA ASN A 474 2.68 -21.10 39.62
C ASN A 474 1.52 -20.10 39.44
N GLN A 475 0.29 -20.55 39.69
CA GLN A 475 -0.90 -19.68 39.63
C GLN A 475 -0.98 -18.72 40.81
N ASN A 476 -0.45 -19.12 41.97
CA ASN A 476 -0.36 -18.29 43.17
C ASN A 476 1.03 -17.68 43.30
N PHE A 477 1.44 -16.98 42.24
CA PHE A 477 2.73 -16.30 42.21
C PHE A 477 2.81 -15.25 43.32
N ARG A 478 3.91 -15.26 44.08
CA ARG A 478 4.25 -14.24 45.08
C ARG A 478 5.66 -13.71 44.79
N PRO A 479 5.94 -12.41 44.99
CA PRO A 479 7.30 -11.88 44.92
C PRO A 479 8.27 -12.69 45.80
N GLY A 480 9.40 -13.11 45.22
CA GLY A 480 10.37 -14.02 45.87
C GLY A 480 9.95 -15.49 46.00
N GLY A 481 8.78 -15.87 45.47
CA GLY A 481 8.27 -17.24 45.44
C GLY A 481 8.72 -18.04 44.21
N VAL A 482 8.21 -19.26 44.11
CA VAL A 482 8.41 -20.11 42.92
C VAL A 482 7.62 -19.49 41.76
N SER A 483 8.28 -19.20 40.65
CA SER A 483 7.63 -18.72 39.42
C SER A 483 7.00 -19.86 38.64
N HIS A 484 7.72 -20.97 38.55
CA HIS A 484 7.28 -22.21 37.92
C HIS A 484 8.09 -23.39 38.45
N TRP A 485 7.63 -24.60 38.21
CA TRP A 485 8.38 -25.83 38.41
C TRP A 485 8.79 -26.41 37.06
N ARG A 486 9.99 -26.98 36.99
CA ARG A 486 10.49 -27.72 35.84
C ARG A 486 10.63 -29.19 36.19
N CYS A 487 10.06 -30.07 35.38
CA CYS A 487 10.23 -31.51 35.53
C CYS A 487 11.68 -31.88 35.17
N VAL A 488 12.46 -32.38 36.12
CA VAL A 488 13.87 -32.75 35.93
C VAL A 488 14.05 -34.23 35.65
N ALA A 489 13.09 -35.08 36.04
CA ALA A 489 13.06 -36.49 35.69
C ALA A 489 11.64 -36.94 35.35
N SER A 490 11.51 -37.71 34.25
CA SER A 490 10.21 -38.24 33.81
C SER A 490 9.61 -39.20 34.84
N GLY A 491 8.28 -39.15 35.07
CA GLY A 491 7.63 -40.00 36.07
C GLY A 491 6.11 -39.78 36.20
N THR A 492 5.48 -40.48 37.15
CA THR A 492 4.06 -40.31 37.54
C THR A 492 3.91 -40.18 39.07
N PRO A 493 4.03 -38.96 39.64
CA PRO A 493 4.43 -37.72 38.97
C PRO A 493 5.92 -37.71 38.60
N GLY A 494 6.33 -36.80 37.71
CA GLY A 494 7.75 -36.53 37.47
C GLY A 494 8.42 -35.88 38.69
N ASP A 495 9.74 -35.81 38.69
CA ASP A 495 10.49 -35.06 39.70
C ASP A 495 10.55 -33.60 39.30
N TRP A 496 10.18 -32.69 40.21
CA TRP A 496 10.03 -31.26 39.90
C TRP A 496 11.00 -30.41 40.70
N GLU A 497 11.72 -29.54 40.00
CA GLU A 497 12.59 -28.53 40.57
C GLU A 497 11.89 -27.17 40.55
N PRO A 498 11.80 -26.45 41.68
CA PRO A 498 11.25 -25.10 41.70
C PRO A 498 12.22 -24.12 41.03
N VAL A 499 11.70 -23.31 40.13
CA VAL A 499 12.41 -22.18 39.51
C VAL A 499 11.89 -20.90 40.13
N PHE A 500 12.70 -20.29 40.99
CA PHE A 500 12.37 -19.05 41.67
C PHE A 500 12.54 -17.86 40.74
N GLU A 501 11.64 -16.88 40.85
CA GLU A 501 11.88 -15.60 40.18
C GLU A 501 13.06 -14.89 40.85
N VAL A 502 13.98 -14.38 40.03
CA VAL A 502 15.02 -13.45 40.47
C VAL A 502 14.37 -12.06 40.61
N SER A 503 13.48 -11.90 41.59
CA SER A 503 12.91 -10.59 41.90
C SER A 503 12.59 -10.46 43.38
N GLY A 504 13.36 -9.58 44.03
CA GLY A 504 12.85 -8.75 45.12
C GLY A 504 12.98 -9.24 46.57
N LYS A 505 13.82 -10.23 46.91
CA LYS A 505 14.13 -10.42 48.34
C LYS A 505 14.86 -9.17 48.84
N ALA A 506 14.22 -8.43 49.75
CA ALA A 506 14.84 -7.33 50.45
C ALA A 506 15.88 -7.86 51.44
N TYR A 507 17.10 -7.36 51.36
CA TYR A 507 18.21 -7.69 52.24
C TYR A 507 18.52 -6.48 53.12
N THR A 508 19.07 -6.73 54.30
CA THR A 508 20.04 -5.81 54.89
C THR A 508 21.43 -6.16 54.37
N VAL A 509 22.39 -5.23 54.37
CA VAL A 509 23.77 -5.50 53.94
C VAL A 509 24.36 -6.70 54.69
N ALA A 510 24.01 -6.87 55.97
CA ALA A 510 24.45 -8.00 56.80
C ALA A 510 23.82 -9.36 56.40
N THR A 511 22.69 -9.36 55.70
CA THR A 511 21.98 -10.58 55.28
C THR A 511 22.19 -10.92 53.80
N LEU A 512 22.93 -10.10 53.05
CA LEU A 512 23.30 -10.41 51.68
C LEU A 512 24.11 -11.72 51.64
N PRO A 513 23.88 -12.60 50.64
CA PRO A 513 24.72 -13.77 50.43
C PRO A 513 26.19 -13.35 50.29
N LYS A 514 27.14 -14.17 50.77
CA LYS A 514 28.57 -13.86 50.63
C LYS A 514 28.91 -13.68 49.13
N PRO A 515 29.49 -12.55 48.71
CA PRO A 515 29.80 -12.29 47.31
C PRO A 515 30.84 -13.29 46.77
N GLY A 516 30.76 -13.59 45.47
CA GLY A 516 31.67 -14.51 44.78
C GLY A 516 31.35 -14.64 43.29
N LEU A 517 32.26 -15.24 42.51
CA LEU A 517 32.10 -15.41 41.04
C LEU A 517 30.79 -16.10 40.64
N HIS A 518 30.29 -17.05 41.44
CA HIS A 518 29.02 -17.74 41.20
C HIS A 518 27.77 -16.85 41.34
N LEU A 519 27.91 -15.65 41.92
CA LEU A 519 26.85 -14.64 42.05
C LEU A 519 27.14 -13.40 41.19
N GLN A 520 28.18 -13.38 40.36
CA GLN A 520 28.49 -12.22 39.53
C GLN A 520 27.30 -11.88 38.60
N GLY A 521 26.85 -10.63 38.63
CA GLY A 521 25.68 -10.14 37.90
C GLY A 521 24.33 -10.36 38.60
N ALA A 522 24.30 -11.07 39.73
CA ALA A 522 23.08 -11.18 40.55
C ALA A 522 22.67 -9.81 41.08
N ARG A 523 21.34 -9.57 41.16
CA ARG A 523 20.75 -8.31 41.62
C ARG A 523 20.00 -8.52 42.94
N ALA A 524 20.03 -7.53 43.82
CA ALA A 524 19.34 -7.53 45.10
C ALA A 524 18.79 -6.12 45.43
N GLN A 525 17.79 -6.05 46.32
CA GLN A 525 17.33 -4.80 46.92
C GLN A 525 17.81 -4.76 48.37
N VAL A 526 18.59 -3.75 48.74
CA VAL A 526 19.11 -3.56 50.11
C VAL A 526 18.31 -2.47 50.79
N THR A 527 17.90 -2.68 52.04
CA THR A 527 16.97 -1.79 52.77
C THR A 527 17.63 -0.92 53.84
N ASP A 528 18.89 -1.19 54.17
CA ASP A 528 19.65 -0.50 55.22
C ASP A 528 20.97 0.10 54.69
N ALA A 529 21.02 0.48 53.41
CA ALA A 529 22.23 1.06 52.84
C ALA A 529 22.52 2.43 53.47
N LYS A 530 23.78 2.65 53.88
CA LYS A 530 24.28 3.92 54.42
C LYS A 530 24.93 4.72 53.30
N ALA A 531 24.25 5.77 52.83
CA ALA A 531 24.71 6.69 51.79
C ALA A 531 25.28 5.97 50.55
N PRO A 532 24.47 5.15 49.84
CA PRO A 532 24.94 4.40 48.68
C PRO A 532 25.42 5.35 47.56
N SER A 533 26.56 5.04 46.97
CA SER A 533 27.08 5.70 45.77
C SER A 533 27.16 4.67 44.65
N PHE A 534 26.74 5.04 43.45
CA PHE A 534 26.73 4.14 42.29
C PHE A 534 28.10 3.47 42.10
N LEU A 535 28.10 2.13 41.98
CA LEU A 535 29.26 1.25 41.87
C LEU A 535 30.21 1.18 43.08
N ALA A 536 29.87 1.83 44.19
CA ALA A 536 30.62 1.69 45.42
C ALA A 536 30.17 0.44 46.22
N PRO A 537 31.06 -0.15 47.03
CA PRO A 537 30.69 -1.23 47.96
C PRO A 537 29.55 -0.80 48.87
N LEU A 538 28.57 -1.69 49.08
CA LEU A 538 27.46 -1.40 49.96
C LEU A 538 27.88 -1.47 51.43
N VAL A 539 27.60 -0.39 52.16
CA VAL A 539 27.80 -0.29 53.61
C VAL A 539 26.43 -0.28 54.29
N GLY A 540 26.24 -1.13 55.30
CA GLY A 540 24.98 -1.24 56.05
C GLY A 540 24.79 -0.18 57.13
N GLY A 541 23.67 -0.25 57.84
CA GLY A 541 23.37 0.61 59.00
C GLY A 541 22.78 1.98 58.67
N GLY A 542 22.31 2.20 57.43
CA GLY A 542 21.51 3.36 57.04
C GLY A 542 20.02 3.02 56.94
N SER A 543 19.25 3.92 56.34
CA SER A 543 17.82 3.74 56.06
C SER A 543 17.48 3.84 54.57
N ALA A 544 18.50 3.95 53.70
CA ALA A 544 18.28 4.07 52.27
C ALA A 544 18.03 2.69 51.66
N VAL A 545 17.00 2.63 50.81
CA VAL A 545 16.73 1.46 49.97
C VAL A 545 17.52 1.63 48.67
N SER A 546 18.41 0.70 48.36
CA SER A 546 19.29 0.76 47.19
C SER A 546 19.20 -0.52 46.36
N PRO A 547 19.13 -0.45 45.02
CA PRO A 547 19.48 -1.59 44.20
C PRO A 547 20.96 -1.95 44.44
N ALA A 548 21.25 -3.24 44.34
CA ALA A 548 22.57 -3.81 44.53
C ALA A 548 22.84 -4.84 43.43
N PHE A 549 24.09 -5.00 43.02
CA PHE A 549 24.50 -6.16 42.24
C PHE A 549 25.87 -6.67 42.69
N CYS A 550 26.09 -7.97 42.54
CA CYS A 550 27.36 -8.60 42.90
C CYS A 550 28.33 -8.52 41.71
N ASN A 551 29.50 -7.92 41.90
CA ASN A 551 30.53 -7.81 40.86
C ASN A 551 31.50 -9.02 40.83
N GLY A 552 31.27 -10.02 41.69
CA GLY A 552 32.11 -11.21 41.85
C GLY A 552 33.07 -11.13 43.05
N ALA A 553 33.38 -9.92 43.53
CA ALA A 553 34.18 -9.68 44.74
C ALA A 553 33.34 -9.15 45.90
N GLU A 554 32.37 -8.28 45.62
CA GLU A 554 31.50 -7.65 46.60
C GLU A 554 30.11 -7.30 46.02
N TRP A 555 29.19 -6.90 46.91
CA TRP A 555 27.93 -6.27 46.53
C TRP A 555 28.13 -4.77 46.42
N VAL A 556 27.86 -4.22 45.24
CA VAL A 556 27.96 -2.78 44.97
C VAL A 556 26.58 -2.17 44.75
N ALA A 557 26.44 -0.88 45.05
CA ALA A 557 25.20 -0.15 44.76
C ALA A 557 25.01 -0.01 43.24
N GLY A 558 23.81 -0.33 42.77
CA GLY A 558 23.46 -0.41 41.35
C GLY A 558 22.68 0.78 40.81
#